data_AF-A0AA40K0N1-F1
#
_entry.id   AF-A0AA40K0N1-F1
#
_cell.length_a   1.000
_cell.length_b   1.000
_cell.length_c   1.000
_cell.angle_alpha   90.00
_cell.angle_beta   90.00
_cell.angle_gamma   90.00
#
_symmetry.space_group_name_H-M   'P 1'
#
loop_
_entity.id
_entity.type
_entity.pdbx_description
1 polymer ?
#
loop_
_entity_poly.entity_id
_entity_poly.type
_entity_poly.pdbx_seq_one_letter_code
_entity_poly.pdbx_strand_id
1 'polypeptide(L)'
;MAHQLFGASSAGAYEATLRAGARCVEIDAWDNDDNLDEPKVTHGYTLVSNIPFRAVCETIRDVHDQEAAAASTNGHPGAILLSLENHCGPRGQLRLAEIMREVWGDRLLAAPLRDDNLDDHVTLAELGSKIAVVVEHHIPNEASDSSSSSSSSSDESDDEKQARHDYKEKRKAAPPTVIIPELAALGIYAQSVKPSDSSWFSSPTGLANAPHHHLINVSEVGLGSHLPGAAAPIARHNAKHLMRVFPKGTRISSANLQPVPFWGLGAQICALNWQTFGAGMQLNDALFSGTDGYVLKPAALREGGSGEAGTGRKVRLRLRVVGATDVPLPGGRGAEEIKPYVTCSLVQPGGVVKRKTGAVKQKAGDGEEGPVWDKVLEWEFEETELDFLRLFVKSDDSFASNPILAVAAVRLLYVVPGWSFVPMLDLKGHETKCGLLVRWEMETV
;
A
#
# COMPACT_ATOMS: atom_id res chain seq x y z
N MET A 1 -14.64 9.55 -3.66
CA MET A 1 -14.69 8.20 -3.09
C MET A 1 -14.47 8.33 -1.61
N ALA A 2 -15.51 8.05 -0.83
CA ALA A 2 -15.68 8.56 0.53
C ALA A 2 -15.30 7.53 1.60
N HIS A 3 -15.42 7.99 2.84
CA HIS A 3 -15.34 7.28 4.13
C HIS A 3 -15.83 5.82 4.08
N GLN A 4 -15.17 4.91 4.81
CA GLN A 4 -15.47 3.46 4.84
C GLN A 4 -16.93 3.12 5.19
N LEU A 5 -17.68 4.06 5.78
CA LEU A 5 -19.08 3.87 6.19
C LEU A 5 -20.13 4.52 5.27
N PHE A 6 -19.74 5.53 4.47
CA PHE A 6 -20.69 6.41 3.75
C PHE A 6 -20.14 6.85 2.38
N GLY A 7 -19.82 5.87 1.53
CA GLY A 7 -19.34 6.10 0.17
C GLY A 7 -20.19 5.43 -0.90
N ALA A 8 -19.90 5.77 -2.15
CA ALA A 8 -20.41 5.04 -3.31
C ALA A 8 -19.32 4.08 -3.80
N SER A 9 -19.66 2.80 -3.95
CA SER A 9 -18.82 1.83 -4.66
C SER A 9 -18.82 2.18 -6.14
N SER A 10 -17.65 2.13 -6.78
CA SER A 10 -17.49 2.41 -8.20
C SER A 10 -16.45 1.50 -8.82
N ALA A 11 -16.78 0.90 -9.96
CA ALA A 11 -15.83 0.12 -10.74
C ALA A 11 -14.66 0.98 -11.23
N GLY A 12 -14.89 2.28 -11.50
CA GLY A 12 -13.85 3.24 -11.89
C GLY A 12 -12.77 3.45 -10.83
N ALA A 13 -13.00 3.04 -9.57
CA ALA A 13 -11.95 3.01 -8.54
C ALA A 13 -10.83 2.03 -8.89
N TYR A 14 -11.21 0.85 -9.39
CA TYR A 14 -10.27 -0.20 -9.82
C TYR A 14 -9.50 0.27 -11.04
N GLU A 15 -10.18 0.90 -12.00
CA GLU A 15 -9.53 1.50 -13.16
C GLU A 15 -8.47 2.53 -12.75
N ALA A 16 -8.85 3.53 -11.95
CA ALA A 16 -7.95 4.58 -11.52
C ALA A 16 -6.74 4.03 -10.75
N THR A 17 -6.96 3.04 -9.89
CA THR A 17 -5.92 2.43 -9.06
C THR A 17 -4.93 1.60 -9.89
N LEU A 18 -5.43 0.77 -10.82
CA LEU A 18 -4.58 0.00 -11.72
C LEU A 18 -3.79 0.90 -12.67
N ARG A 19 -4.42 1.93 -13.25
CA ARG A 19 -3.73 2.92 -14.11
C ARG A 19 -2.65 3.71 -13.37
N ALA A 20 -2.80 3.89 -12.07
CA ALA A 20 -1.79 4.49 -11.21
C ALA A 20 -0.66 3.51 -10.82
N GLY A 21 -0.63 2.30 -11.40
CA GLY A 21 0.45 1.32 -11.22
C GLY A 21 0.20 0.29 -10.13
N ALA A 22 -0.99 0.23 -9.52
CA ALA A 22 -1.29 -0.81 -8.55
C ALA A 22 -1.30 -2.20 -9.20
N ARG A 23 -0.69 -3.18 -8.54
CA ARG A 23 -0.68 -4.59 -8.99
C ARG A 23 -1.31 -5.56 -8.01
N CYS A 24 -1.84 -5.06 -6.90
CA CYS A 24 -2.72 -5.82 -6.02
C CYS A 24 -3.96 -4.98 -5.69
N VAL A 25 -5.14 -5.47 -6.05
CA VAL A 25 -6.43 -4.85 -5.74
C VAL A 25 -7.28 -5.80 -4.92
N GLU A 26 -8.11 -5.25 -4.05
CA GLU A 26 -8.98 -6.02 -3.16
C GLU A 26 -10.43 -5.92 -3.61
N ILE A 27 -11.13 -7.05 -3.63
CA ILE A 27 -12.57 -7.12 -3.89
C ILE A 27 -13.25 -7.75 -2.68
N ASP A 28 -14.15 -6.99 -2.07
CA ASP A 28 -15.05 -7.46 -1.01
C ASP A 28 -16.35 -7.96 -1.64
N ALA A 29 -16.46 -9.30 -1.80
CA ALA A 29 -17.49 -9.96 -2.59
C ALA A 29 -18.59 -10.57 -1.70
N TRP A 30 -19.85 -10.29 -2.04
CA TRP A 30 -21.03 -10.66 -1.28
C TRP A 30 -22.11 -11.29 -2.16
N ASP A 31 -22.92 -12.16 -1.57
CA ASP A 31 -24.15 -12.63 -2.23
C ASP A 31 -25.08 -11.45 -2.53
N ASN A 32 -25.87 -11.61 -3.59
CA ASN A 32 -26.84 -10.62 -4.03
C ASN A 32 -28.25 -11.21 -4.03
N ASP A 33 -29.05 -10.82 -3.04
CA ASP A 33 -30.43 -11.32 -2.89
C ASP A 33 -31.33 -10.93 -4.07
N ASP A 34 -31.04 -9.81 -4.74
CA ASP A 34 -31.82 -9.32 -5.89
C ASP A 34 -31.49 -10.08 -7.18
N ASN A 35 -30.29 -10.66 -7.27
CA ASN A 35 -29.86 -11.47 -8.41
C ASN A 35 -28.82 -12.51 -7.97
N LEU A 36 -29.30 -13.74 -7.74
CA LEU A 36 -28.47 -14.85 -7.26
C LEU A 36 -27.36 -15.29 -8.23
N ASP A 37 -27.43 -14.86 -9.49
CA ASP A 37 -26.42 -15.15 -10.52
C ASP A 37 -25.43 -13.99 -10.72
N GLU A 38 -25.56 -12.90 -9.96
CA GLU A 38 -24.69 -11.74 -10.05
C GLU A 38 -24.30 -11.25 -8.65
N PRO A 39 -23.26 -11.86 -8.03
CA PRO A 39 -22.69 -11.40 -6.77
C PRO A 39 -22.34 -9.91 -6.84
N LYS A 40 -22.31 -9.27 -5.67
CA LYS A 40 -22.08 -7.83 -5.57
C LYS A 40 -20.78 -7.53 -4.84
N VAL A 41 -20.20 -6.37 -5.13
CA VAL A 41 -19.06 -5.80 -4.45
C VAL A 41 -19.53 -4.62 -3.61
N THR A 42 -19.25 -4.69 -2.32
CA THR A 42 -19.59 -3.63 -1.37
C THR A 42 -18.71 -3.77 -0.14
N HIS A 43 -18.57 -2.69 0.63
CA HIS A 43 -17.98 -2.80 1.96
C HIS A 43 -19.03 -3.38 2.90
N GLY A 44 -18.86 -4.64 3.31
CA GLY A 44 -19.85 -5.39 4.09
C GLY A 44 -20.42 -4.63 5.30
N TYR A 45 -21.71 -4.82 5.61
CA TYR A 45 -22.40 -4.24 6.78
C TYR A 45 -22.38 -2.69 6.89
N THR A 46 -22.08 -1.98 5.81
CA THR A 46 -22.12 -0.51 5.74
C THR A 46 -23.28 -0.01 4.85
N LEU A 47 -23.56 1.29 4.84
CA LEU A 47 -24.60 1.91 4.00
C LEU A 47 -24.10 2.26 2.58
N VAL A 48 -22.97 1.69 2.16
CA VAL A 48 -22.32 1.96 0.88
C VAL A 48 -23.13 1.31 -0.26
N SER A 49 -23.22 1.99 -1.40
CA SER A 49 -23.83 1.39 -2.61
C SER A 49 -23.05 0.14 -3.02
N ASN A 50 -23.70 -0.80 -3.71
CA ASN A 50 -23.02 -1.97 -4.27
C ASN A 50 -22.88 -1.85 -5.79
N ILE A 51 -21.93 -2.58 -6.35
CA ILE A 51 -21.73 -2.73 -7.80
C ILE A 51 -21.68 -4.22 -8.15
N PRO A 52 -22.08 -4.64 -9.37
CA PRO A 52 -21.95 -6.03 -9.79
C PRO A 52 -20.49 -6.50 -9.79
N PHE A 53 -20.23 -7.73 -9.33
CA PHE A 53 -18.90 -8.33 -9.37
C PHE A 53 -18.37 -8.46 -10.81
N ARG A 54 -19.25 -8.78 -11.76
CA ARG A 54 -18.88 -8.82 -13.19
C ARG A 54 -18.39 -7.47 -13.69
N ALA A 55 -19.03 -6.36 -13.31
CA ALA A 55 -18.61 -5.03 -13.73
C ALA A 55 -17.18 -4.69 -13.25
N VAL A 56 -16.80 -5.16 -12.06
CA VAL A 56 -15.41 -5.02 -11.56
C VAL A 56 -14.46 -5.89 -12.39
N CYS A 57 -14.81 -7.15 -12.65
CA CYS A 57 -13.99 -8.04 -13.48
C CYS A 57 -13.79 -7.49 -14.90
N GLU A 58 -14.85 -6.94 -15.51
CA GLU A 58 -14.81 -6.31 -16.84
C GLU A 58 -13.91 -5.07 -16.83
N THR A 59 -13.98 -4.25 -15.80
CA THR A 59 -13.10 -3.09 -15.65
C THR A 59 -11.63 -3.51 -15.57
N ILE A 60 -11.31 -4.54 -14.79
CA ILE A 60 -9.94 -5.08 -14.68
C ILE A 60 -9.46 -5.65 -16.02
N ARG A 61 -10.32 -6.39 -16.74
CA ARG A 61 -10.04 -6.89 -18.09
C ARG A 61 -9.71 -5.76 -19.05
N ASP A 62 -10.53 -4.71 -19.06
CA ASP A 62 -10.40 -3.60 -20.01
C ASP A 62 -9.11 -2.82 -19.75
N VAL A 63 -8.72 -2.61 -18.49
CA VAL A 63 -7.42 -2.02 -18.15
C VAL A 63 -6.27 -2.93 -18.57
N HIS A 64 -6.33 -4.22 -18.24
CA HIS A 64 -5.31 -5.18 -18.65
C HIS A 64 -5.09 -5.16 -20.17
N ASP A 65 -6.17 -5.17 -20.96
CA ASP A 65 -6.09 -5.22 -22.42
C ASP A 65 -5.51 -3.94 -23.02
N GLN A 66 -5.84 -2.80 -22.41
CA GLN A 66 -5.27 -1.52 -22.81
C GLN A 66 -3.79 -1.42 -22.46
N GLU A 67 -3.37 -1.87 -21.27
CA GLU A 67 -1.95 -1.93 -20.89
C GLU A 67 -1.18 -2.87 -21.82
N ALA A 68 -1.74 -4.05 -22.14
CA ALA A 68 -1.13 -5.00 -23.06
C ALA A 68 -1.02 -4.45 -24.49
N ALA A 69 -2.01 -3.70 -24.96
CA ALA A 69 -1.97 -3.04 -26.27
C ALA A 69 -0.99 -1.86 -26.33
N ALA A 70 -0.79 -1.15 -25.21
CA ALA A 70 0.17 -0.05 -25.10
C ALA A 70 1.62 -0.53 -24.91
N ALA A 71 1.80 -1.77 -24.47
CA ALA A 71 3.12 -2.34 -24.24
C ALA A 71 3.88 -2.50 -25.57
N SER A 72 4.99 -1.76 -25.72
CA SER A 72 5.89 -1.90 -26.87
C SER A 72 6.55 -3.30 -26.89
N THR A 73 7.18 -3.66 -28.01
CA THR A 73 7.84 -4.96 -28.27
C THR A 73 8.87 -5.44 -27.22
N ASN A 74 9.22 -4.63 -26.21
CA ASN A 74 10.23 -4.94 -25.20
C ASN A 74 9.69 -5.10 -23.76
N GLY A 75 8.37 -5.17 -23.55
CA GLY A 75 7.82 -5.46 -22.21
C GLY A 75 6.35 -5.88 -22.23
N HIS A 76 5.91 -6.53 -21.15
CA HIS A 76 4.50 -6.81 -20.87
C HIS A 76 4.13 -6.15 -19.53
N PRO A 77 2.87 -5.74 -19.32
CA PRO A 77 2.42 -5.28 -18.01
C PRO A 77 2.65 -6.37 -16.97
N GLY A 78 3.07 -5.98 -15.76
CA GLY A 78 3.22 -6.92 -14.66
C GLY A 78 1.89 -7.56 -14.26
N ALA A 79 1.95 -8.78 -13.71
CA ALA A 79 0.78 -9.51 -13.26
C ALA A 79 -0.09 -8.71 -12.28
N ILE A 80 -1.40 -8.92 -12.30
CA ILE A 80 -2.35 -8.33 -11.35
C ILE A 80 -2.73 -9.39 -10.32
N LEU A 81 -2.59 -9.09 -9.04
CA LEU A 81 -3.11 -9.89 -7.93
C LEU A 81 -4.48 -9.37 -7.50
N LEU A 82 -5.45 -10.26 -7.44
CA LEU A 82 -6.78 -10.01 -6.93
C LEU A 82 -6.93 -10.59 -5.53
N SER A 83 -6.89 -9.74 -4.51
CA SER A 83 -7.20 -10.13 -3.13
C SER A 83 -8.70 -10.26 -2.95
N LEU A 84 -9.21 -11.49 -2.91
CA LEU A 84 -10.64 -11.74 -2.76
C LEU A 84 -11.01 -11.88 -1.27
N GLU A 85 -11.77 -10.92 -0.73
CA GLU A 85 -12.46 -11.08 0.55
C GLU A 85 -13.85 -11.66 0.26
N ASN A 86 -14.03 -12.94 0.54
CA ASN A 86 -15.24 -13.68 0.15
C ASN A 86 -16.23 -13.81 1.31
N HIS A 87 -17.43 -13.27 1.12
CA HIS A 87 -18.58 -13.42 2.02
C HIS A 87 -19.77 -14.12 1.34
N CYS A 88 -19.57 -14.70 0.16
CA CYS A 88 -20.60 -15.45 -0.54
C CYS A 88 -20.76 -16.87 0.02
N GLY A 89 -21.99 -17.36 0.04
CA GLY A 89 -22.30 -18.78 0.21
C GLY A 89 -21.85 -19.62 -1.01
N PRO A 90 -22.02 -20.95 -0.98
CA PRO A 90 -21.50 -21.85 -2.01
C PRO A 90 -21.94 -21.50 -3.45
N ARG A 91 -23.21 -21.11 -3.65
CA ARG A 91 -23.70 -20.71 -4.98
C ARG A 91 -23.04 -19.42 -5.46
N GLY A 92 -22.94 -18.39 -4.61
CA GLY A 92 -22.29 -17.14 -4.96
C GLY A 92 -20.81 -17.35 -5.26
N GLN A 93 -20.10 -18.18 -4.49
CA GLN A 93 -18.70 -18.53 -4.76
C GLN A 93 -18.50 -19.23 -6.11
N LEU A 94 -19.40 -20.16 -6.47
CA LEU A 94 -19.37 -20.79 -7.79
C LEU A 94 -19.51 -19.73 -8.88
N ARG A 95 -20.45 -18.80 -8.69
CA ARG A 95 -20.67 -17.70 -9.62
C ARG A 95 -19.50 -16.73 -9.70
N LEU A 96 -18.80 -16.44 -8.59
CA LEU A 96 -17.53 -15.68 -8.62
C LEU A 96 -16.49 -16.37 -9.51
N ALA A 97 -16.29 -17.68 -9.33
CA ALA A 97 -15.34 -18.46 -10.12
C ALA A 97 -15.70 -18.48 -11.61
N GLU A 98 -16.98 -18.67 -11.93
CA GLU A 98 -17.49 -18.64 -13.30
C GLU A 98 -17.33 -17.26 -13.95
N ILE A 99 -17.67 -16.17 -13.26
CA ILE A 99 -17.48 -14.79 -13.77
C ILE A 99 -16.01 -14.54 -14.08
N MET A 100 -15.10 -14.88 -13.17
CA MET A 100 -13.67 -14.69 -13.38
C MET A 100 -13.19 -15.47 -14.62
N ARG A 101 -13.62 -16.72 -14.80
CA ARG A 101 -13.27 -17.54 -15.98
C ARG A 101 -13.87 -16.98 -17.28
N GLU A 102 -15.13 -16.59 -17.27
CA GLU A 102 -15.83 -16.02 -18.44
C GLU A 102 -15.22 -14.69 -18.88
N VAL A 103 -14.97 -13.78 -17.93
CA VAL A 103 -14.57 -12.40 -18.22
C VAL A 103 -13.08 -12.31 -18.52
N TRP A 104 -12.23 -13.01 -17.77
CA TRP A 104 -10.77 -12.91 -17.95
C TRP A 104 -10.24 -13.93 -18.95
N GLY A 105 -10.89 -15.08 -19.12
CA GLY A 105 -10.45 -16.13 -20.05
C GLY A 105 -8.97 -16.45 -19.86
N ASP A 106 -8.19 -16.35 -20.94
CA ASP A 106 -6.74 -16.62 -20.93
C ASP A 106 -5.92 -15.64 -20.07
N ARG A 107 -6.48 -14.52 -19.60
CA ARG A 107 -5.77 -13.61 -18.69
C ARG A 107 -5.71 -14.19 -17.28
N LEU A 108 -6.70 -14.97 -16.89
CA LEU A 108 -6.74 -15.61 -15.57
C LEU A 108 -5.67 -16.69 -15.48
N LEU A 109 -4.92 -16.65 -14.39
CA LEU A 109 -4.10 -17.77 -13.97
C LEU A 109 -5.01 -18.87 -13.39
N ALA A 110 -5.52 -19.73 -14.26
CA ALA A 110 -6.47 -20.79 -13.91
C ALA A 110 -5.83 -22.19 -13.75
N ALA A 111 -4.55 -22.32 -14.07
CA ALA A 111 -3.75 -23.53 -13.92
C ALA A 111 -2.29 -23.18 -13.59
N PRO A 112 -1.53 -24.10 -12.96
CA PRO A 112 -0.09 -23.93 -12.74
C PRO A 112 0.64 -23.70 -14.07
N LEU A 113 1.74 -22.95 -14.04
CA LEU A 113 2.54 -22.66 -15.24
C LEU A 113 3.44 -23.84 -15.66
N ARG A 114 3.70 -24.77 -14.74
CA ARG A 114 4.57 -25.93 -14.93
C ARG A 114 3.82 -27.18 -14.52
N ASP A 115 3.79 -28.18 -15.40
CA ASP A 115 3.08 -29.45 -15.16
C ASP A 115 3.78 -30.34 -14.12
N ASP A 116 5.09 -30.17 -13.94
CA ASP A 116 5.93 -31.16 -13.25
C ASP A 116 6.28 -30.82 -11.80
N ASN A 117 6.02 -29.58 -11.33
CA ASN A 117 6.35 -29.19 -9.95
C ASN A 117 5.61 -27.94 -9.46
N LEU A 118 4.60 -28.15 -8.60
CA LEU A 118 3.95 -27.07 -7.83
C LEU A 118 4.79 -26.60 -6.64
N ASP A 119 5.90 -27.27 -6.33
CA ASP A 119 6.75 -26.91 -5.18
C ASP A 119 7.83 -25.88 -5.55
N ASP A 120 7.89 -25.42 -6.81
CA ASP A 120 8.82 -24.36 -7.21
C ASP A 120 8.11 -22.99 -7.31
N HIS A 121 8.77 -21.95 -6.81
CA HIS A 121 8.32 -20.59 -7.03
C HIS A 121 8.44 -20.18 -8.51
N VAL A 122 7.48 -19.37 -8.97
CA VAL A 122 7.49 -18.76 -10.31
C VAL A 122 8.00 -17.33 -10.25
N THR A 123 8.67 -16.91 -11.32
CA THR A 123 9.13 -15.53 -11.49
C THR A 123 8.03 -14.65 -12.08
N LEU A 124 8.14 -13.33 -11.88
CA LEU A 124 7.23 -12.37 -12.53
C LEU A 124 7.29 -12.45 -14.06
N ALA A 125 8.46 -12.76 -14.62
CA ALA A 125 8.63 -12.94 -16.06
C ALA A 125 7.83 -14.14 -16.59
N GLU A 126 7.75 -15.22 -15.83
CA GLU A 126 6.94 -16.40 -16.18
C GLU A 126 5.45 -16.15 -16.01
N LEU A 127 5.05 -15.40 -14.98
CA LEU A 127 3.65 -14.98 -14.80
C LEU A 127 3.18 -14.05 -15.93
N GLY A 128 4.07 -13.23 -16.49
CA GLY A 128 3.70 -12.24 -17.51
C GLY A 128 2.59 -11.31 -17.01
N SER A 129 1.60 -11.03 -17.86
CA SER A 129 0.48 -10.14 -17.55
C SER A 129 -0.74 -10.87 -16.96
N LYS A 130 -0.57 -12.05 -16.36
CA LYS A 130 -1.70 -12.83 -15.81
C LYS A 130 -2.40 -12.10 -14.67
N ILE A 131 -3.69 -12.39 -14.51
CA ILE A 131 -4.50 -12.04 -13.35
C ILE A 131 -4.52 -13.26 -12.42
N ALA A 132 -3.85 -13.15 -11.27
CA ALA A 132 -3.78 -14.19 -10.24
C ALA A 132 -4.72 -13.87 -9.08
N VAL A 133 -5.41 -14.88 -8.55
CA VAL A 133 -6.37 -14.68 -7.45
C VAL A 133 -5.74 -15.13 -6.14
N VAL A 134 -5.79 -14.26 -5.14
CA VAL A 134 -5.46 -14.61 -3.75
C VAL A 134 -6.75 -15.10 -3.10
N VAL A 135 -6.80 -16.41 -2.80
CA VAL A 135 -7.98 -17.06 -2.23
C VAL A 135 -7.70 -17.46 -0.79
N GLU A 136 -8.68 -17.27 0.10
CA GLU A 136 -8.56 -17.70 1.49
C GLU A 136 -8.36 -19.22 1.60
N HIS A 137 -7.41 -19.63 2.45
CA HIS A 137 -7.10 -21.01 2.73
C HIS A 137 -7.16 -21.26 4.24
N HIS A 138 -7.97 -22.23 4.63
CA HIS A 138 -8.13 -22.64 6.01
C HIS A 138 -7.24 -23.85 6.29
N ILE A 139 -6.29 -23.71 7.21
CA ILE A 139 -5.43 -24.83 7.63
C ILE A 139 -6.28 -25.84 8.41
N PRO A 140 -6.28 -27.14 8.03
CA PRO A 140 -7.03 -28.16 8.77
C PRO A 140 -6.59 -28.23 10.23
N ASN A 141 -7.57 -28.33 11.15
CA ASN A 141 -7.39 -28.42 12.60
C ASN A 141 -6.88 -27.15 13.32
N GLU A 142 -6.75 -26.01 12.65
CA GLU A 142 -6.61 -24.72 13.34
C GLU A 142 -7.99 -24.17 13.72
N ALA A 143 -8.10 -23.63 14.95
CA ALA A 143 -9.30 -22.88 15.33
C ALA A 143 -9.39 -21.62 14.45
N SER A 144 -10.55 -21.39 13.84
CA SER A 144 -10.79 -20.18 13.05
C SER A 144 -10.74 -18.96 13.96
N ASP A 145 -9.60 -18.28 14.04
CA ASP A 145 -9.47 -17.10 14.88
C ASP A 145 -10.09 -15.89 14.17
N SER A 146 -11.31 -15.52 14.60
CA SER A 146 -11.96 -14.28 14.21
C SER A 146 -11.35 -13.05 14.91
N SER A 147 -10.12 -13.15 15.41
CA SER A 147 -9.52 -12.20 16.34
C SER A 147 -8.95 -10.98 15.62
N SER A 148 -9.81 -9.98 15.38
CA SER A 148 -9.32 -8.61 15.17
C SER A 148 -8.76 -8.06 16.49
N SER A 149 -7.43 -8.02 16.60
CA SER A 149 -6.71 -7.51 17.78
C SER A 149 -7.13 -6.06 18.12
N SER A 150 -7.76 -5.85 19.28
CA SER A 150 -8.32 -4.56 19.68
C SER A 150 -7.29 -3.61 20.28
N SER A 151 -7.34 -2.36 19.82
CA SER A 151 -6.78 -1.16 20.45
C SER A 151 -7.74 -0.05 20.02
N SER A 152 -8.17 0.76 20.99
CA SER A 152 -9.04 1.92 20.79
C SER A 152 -8.19 3.07 20.26
N SER A 153 -8.58 3.68 19.14
CA SER A 153 -8.07 5.01 18.80
C SER A 153 -8.76 6.04 19.70
N SER A 154 -8.01 6.97 20.27
CA SER A 154 -8.55 8.05 21.11
C SER A 154 -9.34 9.10 20.32
N ASP A 155 -9.28 9.06 18.98
CA ASP A 155 -9.87 10.06 18.08
C ASP A 155 -11.18 9.58 17.40
N GLU A 156 -11.77 8.45 17.82
CA GLU A 156 -13.06 7.99 17.27
C GLU A 156 -14.22 8.83 17.82
N SER A 157 -15.12 9.30 16.94
CA SER A 157 -16.39 9.91 17.34
C SER A 157 -17.33 8.87 17.95
N ASP A 158 -18.35 9.29 18.70
CA ASP A 158 -19.26 8.35 19.34
C ASP A 158 -20.11 7.57 18.31
N ASP A 159 -20.43 8.21 17.18
CA ASP A 159 -21.10 7.55 16.05
C ASP A 159 -20.21 6.47 15.40
N GLU A 160 -18.91 6.71 15.29
CA GLU A 160 -17.94 5.74 14.78
C GLU A 160 -17.78 4.54 15.71
N LYS A 161 -17.78 4.77 17.03
CA LYS A 161 -17.73 3.69 18.03
C LYS A 161 -18.98 2.81 17.96
N GLN A 162 -20.15 3.41 17.82
CA GLN A 162 -21.41 2.66 17.71
C GLN A 162 -21.47 1.84 16.41
N ALA A 163 -21.15 2.45 15.27
CA ALA A 163 -21.10 1.75 13.98
C ALA A 163 -20.12 0.56 14.01
N ARG A 164 -18.97 0.73 14.67
CA ARG A 164 -17.97 -0.33 14.87
C ARG A 164 -18.49 -1.46 15.74
N HIS A 165 -19.24 -1.14 16.80
CA HIS A 165 -19.87 -2.12 17.66
C HIS A 165 -20.90 -2.95 16.88
N ASP A 166 -21.79 -2.28 16.15
CA ASP A 166 -22.84 -2.94 15.36
C ASP A 166 -22.26 -3.80 14.23
N TYR A 167 -21.20 -3.33 13.57
CA TYR A 167 -20.45 -4.09 12.57
C TYR A 167 -19.87 -5.39 13.15
N LYS A 168 -19.28 -5.33 14.34
CA LYS A 168 -18.70 -6.50 15.01
C LYS A 168 -19.76 -7.53 15.40
N GLU A 169 -20.88 -7.08 15.97
CA GLU A 169 -21.97 -7.97 16.35
C GLU A 169 -22.55 -8.68 15.12
N LYS A 170 -22.75 -7.96 14.01
CA LYS A 170 -23.21 -8.55 12.74
C LYS A 170 -22.22 -9.56 12.16
N ARG A 171 -20.90 -9.28 12.19
CA ARG A 171 -19.88 -10.24 11.75
C ARG A 171 -19.81 -11.48 12.62
N LYS A 172 -19.93 -11.32 13.95
CA LYS A 172 -19.87 -12.44 14.89
C LYS A 172 -21.09 -13.37 14.75
N ALA A 173 -22.23 -12.84 14.32
CA ALA A 173 -23.44 -13.59 14.05
C ALA A 173 -23.44 -14.32 12.69
N ALA A 174 -22.53 -13.97 11.76
CA ALA A 174 -22.48 -14.59 10.44
C ALA A 174 -21.84 -15.98 10.51
N PRO A 175 -22.37 -16.98 9.79
CA PRO A 175 -21.77 -18.30 9.73
C PRO A 175 -20.39 -18.24 9.05
N PRO A 176 -19.43 -19.10 9.45
CA PRO A 176 -18.13 -19.15 8.80
C PRO A 176 -18.27 -19.60 7.33
N THR A 177 -17.69 -18.82 6.42
CA THR A 177 -17.70 -19.12 4.99
C THR A 177 -16.65 -20.18 4.66
N VAL A 178 -17.10 -21.37 4.28
CA VAL A 178 -16.21 -22.42 3.74
C VAL A 178 -15.96 -22.14 2.26
N ILE A 179 -14.69 -22.17 1.84
CA ILE A 179 -14.30 -21.99 0.44
C ILE A 179 -14.58 -23.27 -0.35
N ILE A 180 -15.36 -23.17 -1.44
CA ILE A 180 -15.67 -24.31 -2.31
C ILE A 180 -14.46 -24.68 -3.19
N PRO A 181 -14.35 -25.95 -3.65
CA PRO A 181 -13.22 -26.40 -4.47
C PRO A 181 -12.99 -25.56 -5.74
N GLU A 182 -14.06 -25.12 -6.40
CA GLU A 182 -14.01 -24.34 -7.64
C GLU A 182 -13.36 -22.97 -7.45
N LEU A 183 -13.61 -22.33 -6.30
CA LEU A 183 -13.00 -21.06 -5.93
C LEU A 183 -11.57 -21.28 -5.41
N ALA A 184 -11.36 -22.30 -4.57
CA ALA A 184 -10.05 -22.67 -4.05
C ALA A 184 -9.03 -22.96 -5.17
N ALA A 185 -9.48 -23.60 -6.26
CA ALA A 185 -8.64 -23.92 -7.41
C ALA A 185 -8.07 -22.70 -8.16
N LEU A 186 -8.61 -21.50 -7.93
CA LEU A 186 -8.06 -20.25 -8.49
C LEU A 186 -6.88 -19.70 -7.68
N GLY A 187 -6.72 -20.11 -6.42
CA GLY A 187 -5.63 -19.72 -5.53
C GLY A 187 -4.37 -20.57 -5.75
N ILE A 188 -3.67 -20.38 -6.88
CA ILE A 188 -2.56 -21.26 -7.29
C ILE A 188 -1.25 -20.89 -6.59
N TYR A 189 -0.74 -19.68 -6.83
CA TYR A 189 0.53 -19.19 -6.28
C TYR A 189 0.36 -18.19 -5.12
N ALA A 190 -0.87 -18.04 -4.60
CA ALA A 190 -1.18 -17.17 -3.48
C ALA A 190 -2.40 -17.66 -2.69
N GLN A 191 -2.17 -18.56 -1.73
CA GLN A 191 -3.21 -19.02 -0.79
C GLN A 191 -3.17 -18.18 0.49
N SER A 192 -4.15 -17.29 0.70
CA SER A 192 -4.20 -16.41 1.86
C SER A 192 -4.48 -17.20 3.14
N VAL A 193 -3.47 -17.31 4.00
CA VAL A 193 -3.55 -17.88 5.34
C VAL A 193 -3.58 -16.75 6.37
N LYS A 194 -4.54 -16.80 7.29
CA LYS A 194 -4.58 -15.96 8.49
C LYS A 194 -3.95 -16.79 9.63
N PRO A 195 -2.70 -16.51 10.03
CA PRO A 195 -2.03 -17.33 11.02
C PRO A 195 -2.69 -17.19 12.38
N SER A 196 -2.98 -18.32 13.03
CA SER A 196 -3.51 -18.38 14.41
C SER A 196 -2.42 -18.23 15.48
N ASP A 197 -1.17 -18.48 15.12
CA ASP A 197 -0.02 -18.35 16.01
C ASP A 197 1.22 -17.77 15.30
N SER A 198 2.36 -17.79 15.99
CA SER A 198 3.64 -17.31 15.47
C SER A 198 4.50 -18.38 14.78
N SER A 199 4.01 -19.63 14.65
CA SER A 199 4.80 -20.77 14.14
C SER A 199 5.32 -20.55 12.72
N TRP A 200 4.62 -19.75 11.91
CA TRP A 200 5.03 -19.38 10.54
C TRP A 200 6.40 -18.69 10.48
N PHE A 201 6.85 -18.00 11.54
CA PHE A 201 8.21 -17.43 11.62
C PHE A 201 9.04 -17.96 12.78
N SER A 202 8.41 -18.51 13.83
CA SER A 202 9.11 -18.98 15.03
C SER A 202 9.52 -20.45 14.95
N SER A 203 8.82 -21.26 14.15
CA SER A 203 9.14 -22.69 13.98
C SER A 203 10.09 -22.91 12.80
N PRO A 204 11.14 -23.73 12.95
CA PRO A 204 11.99 -24.14 11.83
C PRO A 204 11.23 -24.90 10.73
N THR A 205 10.11 -25.54 11.09
CA THR A 205 9.26 -26.30 10.16
C THR A 205 8.17 -25.44 9.51
N GLY A 206 8.05 -24.16 9.90
CA GLY A 206 6.96 -23.28 9.47
C GLY A 206 5.59 -23.71 10.01
N LEU A 207 4.53 -23.20 9.37
CA LEU A 207 3.14 -23.59 9.65
C LEU A 207 2.91 -25.06 9.28
N ALA A 208 2.44 -25.84 10.25
CA ALA A 208 2.04 -27.21 9.98
C ALA A 208 0.84 -27.23 9.03
N ASN A 209 0.91 -28.06 7.98
CA ASN A 209 -0.15 -28.22 6.97
C ASN A 209 -0.51 -26.95 6.18
N ALA A 210 0.33 -25.91 6.21
CA ALA A 210 0.16 -24.78 5.30
C ALA A 210 0.41 -25.21 3.86
N PRO A 211 -0.30 -24.60 2.89
CA PRO A 211 -0.03 -24.88 1.49
C PRO A 211 1.32 -24.28 1.09
N HIS A 212 1.94 -24.87 0.05
CA HIS A 212 3.29 -24.49 -0.40
C HIS A 212 3.38 -22.99 -0.74
N HIS A 213 2.39 -22.45 -1.45
CA HIS A 213 2.32 -21.04 -1.85
C HIS A 213 1.45 -20.19 -0.92
N HIS A 214 1.58 -20.42 0.39
CA HIS A 214 0.88 -19.59 1.36
C HIS A 214 1.33 -18.13 1.30
N LEU A 215 0.34 -17.27 1.45
CA LEU A 215 0.41 -15.82 1.58
C LEU A 215 -0.02 -15.53 3.02
N ILE A 216 0.89 -15.03 3.86
CA ILE A 216 0.52 -14.63 5.22
C ILE A 216 -0.25 -13.32 5.17
N ASN A 217 -1.51 -13.35 5.56
CA ASN A 217 -2.39 -12.19 5.58
C ASN A 217 -2.57 -11.70 7.03
N VAL A 218 -1.98 -10.56 7.37
CA VAL A 218 -1.87 -10.09 8.76
C VAL A 218 -2.14 -8.59 8.88
N SER A 219 -2.75 -8.15 9.99
CA SER A 219 -2.95 -6.71 10.23
C SER A 219 -1.65 -6.02 10.64
N GLU A 220 -1.54 -4.71 10.37
CA GLU A 220 -0.38 -3.89 10.79
C GLU A 220 -0.08 -3.98 12.30
N VAL A 221 -1.13 -4.13 13.13
CA VAL A 221 -1.00 -4.21 14.59
C VAL A 221 -0.54 -5.60 15.02
N GLY A 222 -1.10 -6.65 14.40
CA GLY A 222 -0.69 -8.02 14.65
C GLY A 222 0.78 -8.22 14.32
N LEU A 223 1.20 -7.80 13.12
CA LEU A 223 2.60 -7.89 12.71
C LEU A 223 3.51 -6.97 13.55
N GLY A 224 3.08 -5.74 13.81
CA GLY A 224 3.83 -4.77 14.60
C GLY A 224 4.07 -5.21 16.05
N SER A 225 3.18 -6.02 16.64
CA SER A 225 3.33 -6.55 18.00
C SER A 225 4.55 -7.46 18.20
N HIS A 226 5.10 -8.01 17.11
CA HIS A 226 6.29 -8.86 17.14
C HIS A 226 7.59 -8.08 16.91
N LEU A 227 7.53 -6.77 16.63
CA LEU A 227 8.68 -5.95 16.31
C LEU A 227 9.24 -5.21 17.54
N PRO A 228 10.58 -5.01 17.60
CA PRO A 228 11.58 -5.47 16.63
C PRO A 228 12.03 -6.93 16.83
N GLY A 229 11.59 -7.60 17.91
CA GLY A 229 12.16 -8.89 18.36
C GLY A 229 12.11 -10.04 17.34
N ALA A 230 11.10 -10.08 16.47
CA ALA A 230 10.93 -11.10 15.44
C ALA A 230 11.26 -10.60 14.01
N ALA A 231 11.90 -9.44 13.85
CA ALA A 231 12.13 -8.85 12.53
C ALA A 231 12.90 -9.79 11.58
N ALA A 232 14.03 -10.34 12.03
CA ALA A 232 14.86 -11.24 11.23
C ALA A 232 14.18 -12.57 10.83
N PRO A 233 13.51 -13.33 11.74
CA PRO A 233 12.78 -14.53 11.33
C PRO A 233 11.62 -14.23 10.39
N ILE A 234 10.89 -13.12 10.58
CA ILE A 234 9.83 -12.68 9.66
C ILE A 234 10.42 -12.35 8.28
N ALA A 235 11.54 -11.64 8.22
CA ALA A 235 12.22 -11.32 6.96
C ALA A 235 12.70 -12.57 6.22
N ARG A 236 13.21 -13.58 6.94
CA ARG A 236 13.58 -14.88 6.36
C ARG A 236 12.38 -15.63 5.80
N HIS A 237 11.23 -15.58 6.47
CA HIS A 237 9.98 -16.12 5.92
C HIS A 237 9.59 -15.38 4.63
N ASN A 238 9.56 -14.05 4.67
CA ASN A 238 9.17 -13.21 3.54
C ASN A 238 10.16 -13.27 2.36
N ALA A 239 11.36 -13.80 2.56
CA ALA A 239 12.31 -14.11 1.49
C ALA A 239 11.79 -15.20 0.54
N LYS A 240 10.88 -16.06 1.01
CA LYS A 240 10.34 -17.22 0.28
C LYS A 240 8.83 -17.13 0.05
N HIS A 241 8.08 -16.62 1.03
CA HIS A 241 6.62 -16.57 0.97
C HIS A 241 6.10 -15.14 0.86
N LEU A 242 4.91 -14.99 0.30
CA LEU A 242 4.25 -13.69 0.18
C LEU A 242 3.63 -13.28 1.52
N MET A 243 3.60 -11.98 1.77
CA MET A 243 2.91 -11.39 2.91
C MET A 243 2.07 -10.20 2.47
N ARG A 244 0.82 -10.19 2.93
CA ARG A 244 -0.08 -9.05 2.87
C ARG A 244 -0.24 -8.45 4.26
N VAL A 245 0.13 -7.19 4.39
CA VAL A 245 -0.09 -6.36 5.58
C VAL A 245 -1.19 -5.37 5.28
N PHE A 246 -2.25 -5.37 6.09
CA PHE A 246 -3.40 -4.49 5.87
C PHE A 246 -3.67 -3.57 7.07
N PRO A 247 -4.26 -2.38 6.85
CA PRO A 247 -4.65 -1.49 7.91
C PRO A 247 -5.72 -2.18 8.76
N LYS A 248 -5.64 -2.03 10.07
CA LYS A 248 -6.63 -2.65 10.95
C LYS A 248 -8.05 -2.12 10.65
N GLY A 249 -9.04 -3.01 10.58
CA GLY A 249 -10.45 -2.70 10.27
C GLY A 249 -11.19 -1.80 11.27
N THR A 250 -10.48 -1.16 12.22
CA THR A 250 -11.01 -0.13 13.11
C THR A 250 -10.67 1.28 12.61
N ARG A 251 -9.93 1.42 11.50
CA ARG A 251 -9.61 2.71 10.87
C ARG A 251 -10.76 3.20 9.99
N ILE A 252 -11.87 3.55 10.61
CA ILE A 252 -13.05 4.11 9.94
C ILE A 252 -12.71 5.36 9.11
N SER A 253 -11.71 6.13 9.55
CA SER A 253 -11.20 7.33 8.87
C SER A 253 -10.45 7.08 7.55
N SER A 254 -10.34 5.83 7.06
CA SER A 254 -9.56 5.47 5.86
C SER A 254 -8.07 5.86 5.95
N ALA A 255 -7.55 6.00 7.16
CA ALA A 255 -6.14 6.30 7.39
C ALA A 255 -5.25 5.14 6.94
N ASN A 256 -4.09 5.48 6.37
CA ASN A 256 -3.13 4.50 5.87
C ASN A 256 -2.16 4.02 6.96
N LEU A 257 -1.72 2.76 6.84
CA LEU A 257 -0.62 2.21 7.63
C LEU A 257 0.71 2.90 7.26
N GLN A 258 1.75 2.71 8.09
CA GLN A 258 3.12 3.13 7.77
C GLN A 258 3.84 1.95 7.08
N PRO A 259 4.10 1.99 5.76
CA PRO A 259 4.53 0.79 5.05
C PRO A 259 6.03 0.47 5.20
N VAL A 260 6.86 1.49 5.42
CA VAL A 260 8.34 1.36 5.42
C VAL A 260 8.87 0.36 6.46
N PRO A 261 8.37 0.32 7.72
CA PRO A 261 8.74 -0.73 8.67
C PRO A 261 8.46 -2.15 8.16
N PHE A 262 7.34 -2.36 7.47
CA PHE A 262 6.94 -3.68 6.95
C PHE A 262 7.68 -4.06 5.67
N TRP A 263 7.97 -3.08 4.79
CA TRP A 263 8.89 -3.29 3.67
C TRP A 263 10.29 -3.66 4.17
N GLY A 264 10.72 -3.14 5.32
CA GLY A 264 11.95 -3.54 6.00
C GLY A 264 11.97 -4.98 6.51
N LEU A 265 10.81 -5.66 6.55
CA LEU A 265 10.66 -7.09 6.80
C LEU A 265 10.51 -7.89 5.49
N GLY A 266 10.62 -7.24 4.33
CA GLY A 266 10.38 -7.85 3.04
C GLY A 266 8.91 -8.14 2.73
N ALA A 267 7.96 -7.56 3.48
CA ALA A 267 6.54 -7.69 3.17
C ALA A 267 6.24 -7.06 1.80
N GLN A 268 5.66 -7.83 0.90
CA GLN A 268 5.52 -7.46 -0.51
C GLN A 268 4.25 -6.64 -0.75
N ILE A 269 3.17 -6.95 -0.03
CA ILE A 269 1.86 -6.33 -0.24
C ILE A 269 1.47 -5.54 1.01
N CYS A 270 1.84 -4.26 1.05
CA CYS A 270 1.32 -3.32 2.06
C CYS A 270 0.05 -2.67 1.50
N ALA A 271 -1.12 -3.16 1.90
CA ALA A 271 -2.40 -2.65 1.41
C ALA A 271 -2.67 -1.23 1.95
N LEU A 272 -3.03 -0.32 1.05
CA LEU A 272 -3.30 1.09 1.36
C LEU A 272 -4.65 1.51 0.77
N ASN A 273 -5.31 2.42 1.47
CA ASN A 273 -6.46 3.20 1.00
C ASN A 273 -5.99 4.24 -0.03
N TRP A 274 -6.16 3.97 -1.31
CA TRP A 274 -5.73 4.83 -2.43
C TRP A 274 -6.47 6.16 -2.50
N GLN A 275 -7.69 6.24 -1.97
CA GLN A 275 -8.46 7.47 -1.86
C GLN A 275 -7.86 8.49 -0.86
N THR A 276 -6.92 8.07 -0.01
CA THR A 276 -6.29 8.91 1.02
C THR A 276 -4.81 9.13 0.71
N PHE A 277 -4.47 10.30 0.13
CA PHE A 277 -3.08 10.68 -0.19
C PHE A 277 -2.26 11.13 1.04
N GLY A 278 -2.22 10.28 2.06
CA GLY A 278 -1.47 10.49 3.30
C GLY A 278 -0.02 10.00 3.22
N ALA A 279 0.63 9.91 4.38
CA ALA A 279 2.04 9.49 4.51
C ALA A 279 2.38 8.18 3.80
N GLY A 280 1.55 7.14 4.02
CA GLY A 280 1.76 5.83 3.41
C GLY A 280 1.68 5.90 1.89
N MET A 281 0.72 6.64 1.33
CA MET A 281 0.55 6.77 -0.12
C MET A 281 1.67 7.59 -0.77
N GLN A 282 2.14 8.65 -0.12
CA GLN A 282 3.28 9.43 -0.58
C GLN A 282 4.56 8.57 -0.66
N LEU A 283 4.78 7.69 0.33
CA LEU A 283 5.91 6.77 0.33
C LEU A 283 5.74 5.65 -0.70
N ASN A 284 4.51 5.17 -0.90
CA ASN A 284 4.17 4.19 -1.92
C ASN A 284 4.47 4.73 -3.32
N ASP A 285 3.99 5.93 -3.62
CA ASP A 285 4.28 6.64 -4.87
C ASP A 285 5.79 6.78 -5.08
N ALA A 286 6.54 7.19 -4.05
CA ALA A 286 8.01 7.31 -4.14
C ALA A 286 8.75 5.97 -4.34
N LEU A 287 8.23 4.84 -3.81
CA LEU A 287 8.83 3.52 -3.97
C LEU A 287 8.64 2.97 -5.39
N PHE A 288 7.42 3.11 -5.92
CA PHE A 288 6.98 2.53 -7.19
C PHE A 288 7.05 3.52 -8.38
N SER A 289 7.49 4.76 -8.14
CA SER A 289 7.66 5.76 -9.21
C SER A 289 8.57 5.23 -10.32
N GLY A 290 8.07 5.28 -11.55
CA GLY A 290 8.79 4.81 -12.74
C GLY A 290 8.86 3.28 -12.90
N THR A 291 8.10 2.52 -12.11
CA THR A 291 8.02 1.05 -12.22
C THR A 291 6.66 0.62 -12.79
N ASP A 292 6.54 -0.66 -13.11
CA ASP A 292 5.30 -1.30 -13.53
C ASP A 292 4.45 -1.81 -12.35
N GLY A 293 4.77 -1.36 -11.12
CA GLY A 293 4.15 -1.82 -9.88
C GLY A 293 4.91 -2.93 -9.15
N TYR A 294 6.05 -3.39 -9.68
CA TYR A 294 6.96 -4.31 -9.00
C TYR A 294 8.33 -3.68 -8.75
N VAL A 295 8.88 -3.92 -7.55
CA VAL A 295 10.22 -3.47 -7.15
C VAL A 295 10.94 -4.65 -6.51
N LEU A 296 12.15 -4.95 -7.01
CA LEU A 296 12.97 -5.99 -6.42
C LEU A 296 13.36 -5.61 -4.98
N LYS A 297 13.19 -6.55 -4.04
CA LYS A 297 13.57 -6.33 -2.65
C LYS A 297 15.08 -6.11 -2.50
N PRO A 298 15.51 -5.36 -1.46
CA PRO A 298 16.91 -5.25 -1.09
C PRO A 298 17.58 -6.61 -0.97
N ALA A 299 18.87 -6.70 -1.31
CA ALA A 299 19.57 -7.98 -1.38
C ALA A 299 19.47 -8.81 -0.08
N ALA A 300 19.56 -8.13 1.06
CA ALA A 300 19.48 -8.73 2.37
C ALA A 300 18.09 -9.33 2.74
N LEU A 301 17.02 -8.91 2.06
CA LEU A 301 15.64 -9.38 2.30
C LEU A 301 15.16 -10.43 1.28
N ARG A 302 16.08 -10.94 0.45
CA ARG A 302 15.85 -12.02 -0.52
C ARG A 302 16.37 -13.35 0.02
N GLU A 303 16.06 -14.44 -0.67
CA GLU A 303 16.56 -15.77 -0.29
C GLU A 303 18.09 -15.78 -0.21
N GLY A 304 18.62 -16.35 0.88
CA GLY A 304 20.06 -16.34 1.20
C GLY A 304 20.59 -15.04 1.82
N GLY A 305 19.76 -14.01 1.98
CA GLY A 305 20.13 -12.74 2.64
C GLY A 305 20.13 -12.83 4.17
N SER A 306 20.62 -11.76 4.83
CA SER A 306 20.72 -11.68 6.30
C SER A 306 19.36 -11.53 7.00
N GLY A 307 18.33 -11.04 6.30
CA GLY A 307 17.05 -10.64 6.88
C GLY A 307 17.06 -9.25 7.53
N GLU A 308 18.15 -8.49 7.37
CA GLU A 308 18.30 -7.14 7.92
C GLU A 308 18.40 -6.12 6.79
N ALA A 309 17.51 -5.11 6.76
CA ALA A 309 17.48 -4.13 5.67
C ALA A 309 18.70 -3.18 5.65
N GLY A 310 19.43 -3.08 6.76
CA GLY A 310 20.64 -2.28 6.90
C GLY A 310 21.79 -2.80 6.04
N THR A 311 22.50 -1.89 5.39
CA THR A 311 23.70 -2.22 4.61
C THR A 311 24.97 -2.25 5.46
N GLY A 312 24.90 -1.84 6.74
CA GLY A 312 26.07 -1.56 7.59
C GLY A 312 26.84 -0.28 7.23
N ARG A 313 26.51 0.36 6.09
CA ARG A 313 27.16 1.59 5.64
C ARG A 313 26.56 2.80 6.35
N LYS A 314 27.38 3.59 7.03
CA LYS A 314 26.96 4.89 7.58
C LYS A 314 27.08 5.97 6.52
N VAL A 315 26.02 6.77 6.39
CA VAL A 315 25.93 7.86 5.42
C VAL A 315 25.57 9.15 6.15
N ARG A 316 26.20 10.25 5.73
CA ARG A 316 25.78 11.61 6.08
C ARG A 316 25.11 12.23 4.87
N LEU A 317 23.85 12.63 5.05
CA LEU A 317 23.07 13.40 4.08
C LEU A 317 23.08 14.87 4.50
N ARG A 318 23.56 15.76 3.63
CA ARG A 318 23.32 17.19 3.72
C ARG A 318 22.37 17.61 2.59
N LEU A 319 21.21 18.12 2.97
CA LEU A 319 20.25 18.74 2.05
C LEU A 319 20.29 20.24 2.24
N ARG A 320 20.83 20.97 1.26
CA ARG A 320 20.69 22.43 1.21
C ARG A 320 19.34 22.78 0.61
N VAL A 321 18.42 23.24 1.44
CA VAL A 321 17.10 23.73 1.03
C VAL A 321 17.21 25.22 0.71
N VAL A 322 17.18 25.58 -0.57
CA VAL A 322 17.46 26.96 -1.00
C VAL A 322 16.20 27.80 -1.09
N GLY A 323 15.23 27.39 -1.89
CA GLY A 323 14.00 28.15 -2.09
C GLY A 323 12.94 27.34 -2.82
N ALA A 324 11.72 27.85 -2.88
CA ALA A 324 10.63 27.25 -3.64
C ALA A 324 10.03 28.26 -4.62
N THR A 325 9.54 27.81 -5.76
CA THR A 325 8.74 28.62 -6.70
C THR A 325 7.28 28.20 -6.63
N ASP A 326 6.37 29.07 -7.08
CA ASP A 326 4.94 28.76 -7.28
C ASP A 326 4.25 28.07 -6.09
N VAL A 327 4.60 28.49 -4.87
CA VAL A 327 4.03 27.90 -3.63
C VAL A 327 2.52 28.13 -3.60
N PRO A 328 1.69 27.07 -3.43
CA PRO A 328 0.24 27.22 -3.41
C PRO A 328 -0.23 28.08 -2.24
N LEU A 329 -1.11 29.05 -2.53
CA LEU A 329 -1.68 29.97 -1.55
C LEU A 329 -3.01 29.44 -1.01
N PRO A 330 -3.18 29.22 0.31
CA PRO A 330 -4.43 28.69 0.84
C PRO A 330 -5.53 29.75 0.89
N GLY A 331 -6.74 29.41 0.45
CA GLY A 331 -7.96 30.16 0.78
C GLY A 331 -8.01 31.61 0.30
N GLY A 332 -7.41 31.91 -0.85
CA GLY A 332 -7.40 33.27 -1.42
C GLY A 332 -6.46 34.26 -0.71
N ARG A 333 -5.64 33.77 0.23
CA ARG A 333 -4.60 34.57 0.89
C ARG A 333 -3.52 35.03 -0.09
N GLY A 334 -2.98 36.22 0.14
CA GLY A 334 -1.78 36.72 -0.53
C GLY A 334 -0.50 36.00 -0.08
N ALA A 335 0.58 36.19 -0.85
CA ALA A 335 1.91 35.63 -0.53
C ALA A 335 2.47 36.21 0.78
N GLU A 336 2.17 37.47 1.08
CA GLU A 336 2.55 38.18 2.29
C GLU A 336 1.86 37.67 3.57
N GLU A 337 0.75 36.92 3.41
CA GLU A 337 -0.03 36.37 4.52
C GLU A 337 0.49 35.01 4.99
N ILE A 338 1.35 34.35 4.21
CA ILE A 338 1.97 33.08 4.57
C ILE A 338 3.39 33.28 5.12
N LYS A 339 3.81 32.33 5.98
CA LYS A 339 5.17 32.27 6.53
C LYS A 339 5.80 30.92 6.20
N PRO A 340 6.30 30.70 4.97
CA PRO A 340 6.74 29.39 4.53
C PRO A 340 7.95 28.85 5.30
N TYR A 341 7.91 27.58 5.66
CA TYR A 341 9.06 26.78 6.10
C TYR A 341 8.98 25.37 5.50
N VAL A 342 10.13 24.69 5.45
CA VAL A 342 10.22 23.33 4.93
C VAL A 342 10.46 22.36 6.08
N THR A 343 9.70 21.28 6.12
CA THR A 343 10.03 20.12 6.97
C THR A 343 10.46 18.95 6.13
N CYS A 344 11.60 18.37 6.48
CA CYS A 344 12.19 17.21 5.82
C CYS A 344 12.24 16.06 6.83
N SER A 345 11.64 14.92 6.52
CA SER A 345 11.61 13.75 7.40
C SER A 345 12.26 12.58 6.70
N LEU A 346 13.42 12.13 7.22
CA LEU A 346 14.05 10.89 6.81
C LEU A 346 13.20 9.74 7.37
N VAL A 347 12.69 8.87 6.52
CA VAL A 347 11.86 7.72 6.87
C VAL A 347 12.63 6.47 6.49
N GLN A 348 12.85 5.60 7.47
CA GLN A 348 13.55 4.32 7.33
C GLN A 348 12.73 3.22 8.02
N PRO A 349 13.04 1.93 7.80
CA PRO A 349 12.40 0.84 8.52
C PRO A 349 12.51 0.99 10.05
N GLY A 350 13.64 1.52 10.53
CA GLY A 350 13.92 1.72 11.96
C GLY A 350 13.28 2.97 12.58
N GLY A 351 12.65 3.85 11.80
CA GLY A 351 11.98 5.04 12.33
C GLY A 351 12.05 6.28 11.45
N VAL A 352 11.71 7.43 12.05
CA VAL A 352 11.61 8.71 11.34
C VAL A 352 12.42 9.79 12.06
N VAL A 353 13.29 10.49 11.33
CA VAL A 353 14.09 11.60 11.85
C VAL A 353 13.79 12.89 11.10
N LYS A 354 13.19 13.85 11.79
CA LYS A 354 12.75 15.13 11.22
C LYS A 354 13.79 16.24 11.39
N ARG A 355 13.92 17.08 10.36
CA ARG A 355 14.58 18.39 10.38
C ARG A 355 13.67 19.43 9.73
N LYS A 356 13.95 20.71 9.96
CA LYS A 356 13.18 21.80 9.36
C LYS A 356 14.04 23.04 9.16
N THR A 357 13.63 23.88 8.21
CA THR A 357 14.12 25.25 8.09
C THR A 357 13.43 26.18 9.09
N GLY A 358 13.89 27.43 9.19
CA GLY A 358 13.13 28.50 9.82
C GLY A 358 12.02 29.01 8.89
N ALA A 359 10.98 29.62 9.45
CA ALA A 359 9.95 30.29 8.66
C ALA A 359 10.46 31.63 8.12
N VAL A 360 10.10 31.94 6.88
CA VAL A 360 10.43 33.22 6.23
C VAL A 360 9.13 33.95 5.88
N LYS A 361 9.14 35.27 5.96
CA LYS A 361 8.03 36.08 5.44
C LYS A 361 8.23 36.30 3.96
N GLN A 362 7.19 36.09 3.17
CA GLN A 362 7.20 36.50 1.76
C GLN A 362 6.92 38.01 1.66
N LYS A 363 7.59 38.69 0.73
CA LYS A 363 7.27 40.07 0.38
C LYS A 363 6.34 40.06 -0.83
N ALA A 364 5.36 40.97 -0.86
CA ALA A 364 4.64 41.27 -2.08
C ALA A 364 5.60 41.98 -3.04
N GLY A 365 5.95 41.32 -4.14
CA GLY A 365 6.73 41.87 -5.25
C GLY A 365 6.02 41.61 -6.57
N ASP A 366 6.44 42.32 -7.63
CA ASP A 366 5.78 42.41 -8.94
C ASP A 366 5.89 41.13 -9.80
N GLY A 367 5.68 39.97 -9.18
CA GLY A 367 5.75 38.64 -9.79
C GLY A 367 7.06 37.91 -9.47
N GLU A 368 6.94 36.60 -9.24
CA GLU A 368 7.99 35.58 -9.38
C GLU A 368 8.95 35.27 -8.21
N GLU A 369 9.08 36.08 -7.15
CA GLU A 369 9.98 35.72 -6.03
C GLU A 369 9.31 34.82 -4.98
N GLY A 370 9.62 33.52 -5.05
CA GLY A 370 9.22 32.53 -4.03
C GLY A 370 10.06 32.59 -2.74
N PRO A 371 9.71 31.83 -1.67
CA PRO A 371 10.46 31.86 -0.42
C PRO A 371 11.89 31.33 -0.60
N VAL A 372 12.86 32.00 0.05
CA VAL A 372 14.28 31.60 0.10
C VAL A 372 14.67 31.34 1.55
N TRP A 373 15.16 30.14 1.84
CA TRP A 373 15.63 29.72 3.17
C TRP A 373 17.15 29.58 3.27
N ASP A 374 17.79 29.16 2.18
CA ASP A 374 19.22 28.84 2.09
C ASP A 374 19.79 28.10 3.32
N LYS A 375 19.15 26.98 3.70
CA LYS A 375 19.47 26.24 4.92
C LYS A 375 19.94 24.83 4.62
N VAL A 376 21.08 24.46 5.18
CA VAL A 376 21.55 23.06 5.19
C VAL A 376 20.88 22.31 6.35
N LEU A 377 20.26 21.18 6.04
CA LEU A 377 19.73 20.19 6.97
C LEU A 377 20.58 18.93 6.88
N GLU A 378 20.90 18.32 8.03
CA GLU A 378 21.84 17.19 8.09
C GLU A 378 21.26 16.01 8.88
N TRP A 379 21.57 14.81 8.38
CA TRP A 379 21.31 13.52 9.00
C TRP A 379 22.54 12.63 8.88
N GLU A 380 22.77 11.82 9.92
CA GLU A 380 23.66 10.67 9.87
C GLU A 380 22.83 9.43 10.20
N PHE A 381 22.93 8.40 9.36
CA PHE A 381 22.13 7.18 9.49
C PHE A 381 22.87 5.99 8.88
N GLU A 382 22.46 4.79 9.28
CA GLU A 382 22.82 3.58 8.56
C GLU A 382 21.93 3.47 7.32
N GLU A 383 22.55 3.33 6.15
CA GLU A 383 21.86 3.32 4.88
C GLU A 383 21.11 2.01 4.64
N THR A 384 19.93 2.14 4.04
CA THR A 384 19.12 1.06 3.50
C THR A 384 18.65 1.42 2.09
N GLU A 385 18.30 0.42 1.28
CA GLU A 385 17.64 0.66 -0.01
C GLU A 385 16.20 1.20 0.13
N LEU A 386 15.69 1.30 1.37
CA LEU A 386 14.35 1.77 1.76
C LEU A 386 14.40 3.09 2.53
N ASP A 387 15.40 3.93 2.23
CA ASP A 387 15.51 5.26 2.80
C ASP A 387 14.73 6.28 1.94
N PHE A 388 13.84 7.04 2.59
CA PHE A 388 13.03 8.05 1.93
C PHE A 388 13.15 9.40 2.62
N LEU A 389 13.02 10.48 1.87
CA LEU A 389 12.86 11.82 2.40
C LEU A 389 11.48 12.38 2.04
N ARG A 390 10.67 12.67 3.06
CA ARG A 390 9.40 13.38 2.90
C ARG A 390 9.60 14.86 3.14
N LEU A 391 9.25 15.66 2.15
CA LEU A 391 9.42 17.10 2.06
C LEU A 391 8.04 17.77 2.13
N PHE A 392 7.91 18.78 2.96
CA PHE A 392 6.68 19.58 3.05
C PHE A 392 7.02 21.05 3.07
N VAL A 393 6.39 21.83 2.19
CA VAL A 393 6.27 23.28 2.36
C VAL A 393 5.04 23.55 3.22
N LYS A 394 5.21 24.28 4.31
CA LYS A 394 4.15 24.62 5.27
C LYS A 394 4.17 26.10 5.58
N SER A 395 3.03 26.66 6.01
CA SER A 395 3.00 28.01 6.58
C SER A 395 3.01 27.95 8.11
N ASP A 396 3.78 28.82 8.74
CA ASP A 396 3.81 28.99 10.19
C ASP A 396 2.73 29.98 10.63
N ASP A 397 1.52 29.45 10.86
CA ASP A 397 0.33 30.22 11.14
C ASP A 397 0.10 30.27 12.66
N SER A 398 0.22 31.47 13.22
CA SER A 398 0.01 31.66 14.66
C SER A 398 -1.44 31.35 15.03
N PHE A 399 -1.64 30.61 16.13
CA PHE A 399 -2.97 30.26 16.66
C PHE A 399 -3.83 29.34 15.78
N ALA A 400 -3.25 28.70 14.76
CA ALA A 400 -3.90 27.69 13.93
C ALA A 400 -2.99 26.47 13.71
N SER A 401 -3.55 25.40 13.14
CA SER A 401 -2.72 24.29 12.64
C SER A 401 -1.96 24.75 11.40
N ASN A 402 -0.65 24.56 11.39
CA ASN A 402 0.23 24.97 10.28
C ASN A 402 -0.19 24.27 8.98
N PRO A 403 -0.78 25.00 8.00
CA PRO A 403 -1.28 24.39 6.79
C PRO A 403 -0.12 23.85 5.95
N ILE A 404 -0.34 22.68 5.35
CA ILE A 404 0.60 22.10 4.40
C ILE A 404 0.23 22.64 3.01
N LEU A 405 1.21 23.25 2.36
CA LEU A 405 1.01 23.94 1.07
C LEU A 405 1.33 23.00 -0.10
N ALA A 406 2.39 22.20 0.04
CA ALA A 406 2.81 21.23 -0.97
C ALA A 406 3.65 20.11 -0.32
N VAL A 407 3.71 18.96 -0.98
CA VAL A 407 4.40 17.76 -0.49
C VAL A 407 5.22 17.08 -1.58
N ALA A 408 6.34 16.46 -1.22
CA ALA A 408 7.01 15.48 -2.05
C ALA A 408 7.55 14.35 -1.17
N ALA A 409 7.72 13.17 -1.76
CA ALA A 409 8.44 12.06 -1.17
C ALA A 409 9.47 11.56 -2.17
N VAL A 410 10.71 11.38 -1.73
CA VAL A 410 11.84 10.99 -2.58
C VAL A 410 12.48 9.75 -2.00
N ARG A 411 12.68 8.71 -2.82
CA ARG A 411 13.51 7.57 -2.45
C ARG A 411 14.97 7.93 -2.62
N LEU A 412 15.75 7.87 -1.55
CA LEU A 412 17.14 8.34 -1.53
C LEU A 412 18.05 7.53 -2.47
N LEU A 413 17.72 6.26 -2.73
CA LEU A 413 18.42 5.40 -3.68
C LEU A 413 18.56 6.01 -5.09
N TYR A 414 17.62 6.85 -5.51
CA TYR A 414 17.60 7.46 -6.85
C TYR A 414 18.11 8.92 -6.87
N VAL A 415 18.56 9.44 -5.72
CA VAL A 415 19.07 10.81 -5.64
C VAL A 415 20.45 10.90 -6.28
N VAL A 416 20.60 11.81 -7.24
CA VAL A 416 21.90 12.18 -7.82
C VAL A 416 22.45 13.38 -7.05
N PRO A 417 23.70 13.32 -6.52
CA PRO A 417 24.33 14.46 -5.85
C PRO A 417 24.37 15.71 -6.73
N GLY A 418 24.22 16.88 -6.11
CA GLY A 418 24.20 18.16 -6.82
C GLY A 418 22.85 18.86 -6.76
N TRP A 419 22.62 19.77 -7.69
CA TRP A 419 21.45 20.65 -7.72
C TRP A 419 20.27 19.98 -8.42
N SER A 420 19.08 20.11 -7.85
CA SER A 420 17.84 19.66 -8.47
C SER A 420 16.64 20.49 -8.02
N PHE A 421 15.64 20.61 -8.88
CA PHE A 421 14.29 20.98 -8.47
C PHE A 421 13.52 19.71 -8.13
N VAL A 422 12.94 19.66 -6.93
CA VAL A 422 11.99 18.62 -6.54
C VAL A 422 10.58 19.11 -6.88
N PRO A 423 9.87 18.47 -7.82
CA PRO A 423 8.46 18.78 -8.10
C PRO A 423 7.62 18.47 -6.87
N MET A 424 6.71 19.38 -6.52
CA MET A 424 5.85 19.22 -5.37
C MET A 424 4.41 18.94 -5.81
N LEU A 425 3.73 18.07 -5.06
CA LEU A 425 2.34 17.69 -5.25
C LEU A 425 1.43 18.44 -4.28
N ASP A 426 0.14 18.49 -4.62
CA ASP A 426 -0.90 18.89 -3.68
C ASP A 426 -1.19 17.76 -2.67
N LEU A 427 -2.07 18.01 -1.71
CA LEU A 427 -2.43 17.01 -0.69
C LEU A 427 -3.36 15.90 -1.19
N LYS A 428 -3.70 15.90 -2.48
CA LYS A 428 -4.47 14.86 -3.16
C LYS A 428 -3.59 14.04 -4.11
N GLY A 429 -2.31 14.39 -4.27
CA GLY A 429 -1.35 13.71 -5.13
C GLY A 429 -1.31 14.24 -6.56
N HIS A 430 -1.93 15.39 -6.84
CA HIS A 430 -1.84 16.00 -8.17
C HIS A 430 -0.58 16.86 -8.30
N GLU A 431 -0.06 16.92 -9.53
CA GLU A 431 1.04 17.80 -9.89
C GLU A 431 0.68 19.27 -9.62
N THR A 432 1.67 20.02 -9.13
CA THR A 432 1.57 21.47 -8.99
C THR A 432 2.70 22.13 -9.76
N LYS A 433 2.62 23.46 -9.92
CA LYS A 433 3.75 24.24 -10.44
C LYS A 433 4.86 24.44 -9.40
N CYS A 434 4.62 24.09 -8.13
CA CYS A 434 5.54 24.31 -7.04
C CYS A 434 6.78 23.42 -7.21
N GLY A 435 7.96 24.06 -7.25
CA GLY A 435 9.25 23.38 -7.30
C GLY A 435 10.11 23.80 -6.12
N LEU A 436 10.74 22.83 -5.44
CA LEU A 436 11.69 23.10 -4.36
C LEU A 436 13.13 22.95 -4.87
N LEU A 437 13.90 24.04 -4.90
CA LEU A 437 15.32 24.02 -5.23
C LEU A 437 16.14 23.51 -4.06
N VAL A 438 16.84 22.41 -4.29
CA VAL A 438 17.71 21.79 -3.29
C VAL A 438 19.07 21.41 -3.88
N ARG A 439 20.07 21.27 -3.00
CA ARG A 439 21.33 20.59 -3.31
C ARG A 439 21.50 19.37 -2.42
N TRP A 440 21.74 18.22 -3.03
CA TRP A 440 22.00 16.95 -2.37
C TRP A 440 23.50 16.72 -2.22
N GLU A 441 23.93 16.38 -1.02
CA GLU A 441 25.28 15.89 -0.74
C GLU A 441 25.17 14.64 0.13
N MET A 442 25.77 13.55 -0.32
CA MET A 442 25.81 12.27 0.41
C MET A 442 27.26 11.79 0.48
N GLU A 443 27.73 11.51 1.68
CA GLU A 443 29.07 10.98 1.93
C GLU A 443 29.01 9.78 2.87
N THR A 444 29.83 8.76 2.61
CA THR A 444 30.04 7.65 3.56
C THR A 444 30.90 8.13 4.72
N VAL A 445 30.54 7.78 5.96
CA VAL A 445 31.19 8.25 7.19
C VAL A 445 31.84 7.11 7.98
#